data_AF-A0A662JV04-F1
#
_entry.id   AF-A0A662JV04-F1
#
_cell.length_a   1.000
_cell.length_b   1.000
_cell.length_c   1.000
_cell.angle_alpha   90.00
_cell.angle_beta   90.00
_cell.angle_gamma   90.00
#
_symmetry.space_group_name_H-M   'P 1'
#
loop_
_entity.id
_entity.type
_entity.pdbx_description
1 polymer ?
#
loop_
_entity_poly.entity_id
_entity_poly.type
_entity_poly.pdbx_seq_one_letter_code
_entity_poly.pdbx_strand_id
1 'polypeptide(L)'
;MAVSRSDWDRLVELWDVSEIASIISRALTSLYMLKMGVYEPEVNTRLLQSIQRCESILGRVLRDLELYINGKAPETMLVTLLIDAYGYVDMEKIKDSLLRAIQGLNKLVEMLKHGVIDERVLEDEDVLELESVLSKLSDALSKRVGQIASEIYTF
;
A
#
# COMPACT_ATOMS: atom_id res chain seq x y z
N MET A 1 9.10 -14.57 32.16
CA MET A 1 9.40 -14.82 30.74
C MET A 1 10.44 -13.81 30.30
N ALA A 2 11.62 -14.27 29.90
CA ALA A 2 12.59 -13.39 29.24
C ALA A 2 12.21 -13.34 27.76
N VAL A 3 11.76 -12.18 27.29
CA VAL A 3 11.52 -11.93 25.86
C VAL A 3 12.87 -12.04 25.16
N SER A 4 12.99 -12.98 24.21
CA SER A 4 14.23 -13.18 23.48
C SER A 4 14.46 -12.03 22.50
N ARG A 5 15.71 -11.85 22.04
CA ARG A 5 16.02 -10.82 21.02
C ARG A 5 15.20 -11.01 19.74
N SER A 6 14.93 -12.26 19.35
CA SER A 6 14.08 -12.60 18.21
C SER A 6 12.61 -12.21 18.39
N ASP A 7 12.10 -12.22 19.63
CA ASP A 7 10.72 -11.80 19.90
C ASP A 7 10.58 -10.27 19.78
N TRP A 8 11.61 -9.53 20.18
CA TRP A 8 11.67 -8.07 19.96
C TRP A 8 11.73 -7.72 18.48
N ASP A 9 12.55 -8.41 17.69
CA ASP A 9 12.65 -8.18 16.25
C ASP A 9 11.30 -8.44 15.55
N ARG A 10 10.57 -9.49 15.97
CA ARG A 10 9.21 -9.80 15.47
C ARG A 10 8.17 -8.77 15.87
N LEU A 11 8.24 -8.22 17.08
CA LEU A 11 7.35 -7.14 17.51
C LEU A 11 7.58 -5.85 16.72
N VAL A 12 8.84 -5.54 16.39
CA VAL A 12 9.19 -4.42 15.52
C VAL A 12 8.64 -4.65 14.11
N GLU A 13 8.82 -5.85 13.56
CA GLU A 13 8.24 -6.19 12.25
C GLU A 13 6.70 -6.09 12.27
N LEU A 14 6.04 -6.64 13.29
CA LEU A 14 4.59 -6.54 13.45
C LEU A 14 4.14 -5.07 13.47
N TRP A 15 4.86 -4.22 14.20
CA TRP A 15 4.57 -2.79 14.28
C TRP A 15 4.66 -2.12 12.91
N ASP A 16 5.77 -2.30 12.20
CA ASP A 16 6.01 -1.69 10.88
C ASP A 16 4.95 -2.13 9.86
N VAL A 17 4.64 -3.42 9.81
CA VAL A 17 3.63 -3.98 8.90
C VAL A 17 2.24 -3.46 9.25
N SER A 18 1.91 -3.36 10.53
CA SER A 18 0.61 -2.84 10.98
C SER A 18 0.44 -1.36 10.63
N GLU A 19 1.51 -0.57 10.70
CA GLU A 19 1.49 0.84 10.31
C GLU A 19 1.21 0.99 8.82
N ILE A 20 1.94 0.23 7.98
CA ILE A 20 1.73 0.22 6.53
C ILE A 20 0.31 -0.25 6.18
N ALA A 21 -0.16 -1.33 6.81
CA ALA A 21 -1.52 -1.83 6.64
C ALA A 21 -2.55 -0.74 6.96
N SER A 22 -2.40 -0.05 8.08
CA SER A 22 -3.32 1.02 8.49
C SER A 22 -3.36 2.17 7.48
N ILE A 23 -2.21 2.58 6.94
CA ILE A 23 -2.14 3.63 5.93
C ILE A 23 -2.85 3.21 4.64
N ILE A 24 -2.57 2.01 4.13
CA ILE A 24 -3.18 1.49 2.91
C ILE A 24 -4.68 1.31 3.07
N SER A 25 -5.15 0.71 4.17
CA SER A 25 -6.59 0.52 4.42
C SER A 25 -7.34 1.84 4.54
N ARG A 26 -6.74 2.89 5.14
CA ARG A 26 -7.35 4.23 5.18
C ARG A 26 -7.46 4.84 3.79
N ALA A 27 -6.41 4.76 2.98
CA ALA A 27 -6.44 5.27 1.61
C ALA A 27 -7.51 4.56 0.77
N LEU A 28 -7.60 3.22 0.85
CA LEU A 28 -8.68 2.44 0.20
C LEU A 28 -10.06 2.86 0.67
N THR A 29 -10.27 2.95 1.98
CA THR A 29 -11.58 3.32 2.55
C THR A 29 -12.02 4.68 2.04
N SER A 30 -11.11 5.66 2.05
CA SER A 30 -11.41 7.00 1.56
C SER A 30 -11.63 7.05 0.04
N LEU A 31 -10.91 6.24 -0.74
CA LEU A 31 -11.15 6.10 -2.18
C LEU A 31 -12.54 5.49 -2.47
N TYR A 32 -12.93 4.46 -1.72
CA TYR A 32 -14.26 3.87 -1.82
C TYR A 32 -15.37 4.86 -1.45
N MET A 33 -15.17 5.65 -0.38
CA MET A 33 -16.11 6.71 -0.01
C MET A 33 -16.31 7.72 -1.15
N LEU A 34 -15.23 8.17 -1.80
CA LEU A 34 -15.34 9.03 -2.97
C LEU A 34 -16.13 8.37 -4.11
N LYS A 35 -15.80 7.13 -4.46
CA LYS A 35 -16.50 6.40 -5.52
C LYS A 35 -17.98 6.16 -5.22
N MET A 36 -18.37 6.15 -3.95
CA MET A 36 -19.76 6.08 -3.50
C MET A 36 -20.47 7.44 -3.45
N GLY A 37 -19.82 8.53 -3.86
CA GLY A 37 -20.39 9.87 -3.88
C GLY A 37 -20.27 10.65 -2.56
N VAL A 38 -19.45 10.18 -1.61
CA VAL A 38 -19.24 10.86 -0.33
C VAL A 38 -18.10 11.87 -0.48
N TYR A 39 -18.47 13.14 -0.69
CA TYR A 39 -17.54 14.23 -1.02
C TYR A 39 -17.32 15.24 0.11
N GLU A 40 -17.52 14.83 1.36
CA GLU A 40 -17.34 15.70 2.52
C GLU A 40 -15.89 16.24 2.59
N PRO A 41 -15.67 17.52 2.93
CA PRO A 41 -14.32 18.09 3.06
C PRO A 41 -13.41 17.28 3.99
N GLU A 42 -13.96 16.69 5.05
CA GLU A 42 -13.26 15.79 5.97
C GLU A 42 -12.78 14.52 5.28
N VAL A 43 -13.57 13.96 4.36
CA VAL A 43 -13.20 12.77 3.57
C VAL A 43 -12.08 13.13 2.59
N ASN A 44 -12.21 14.26 1.89
CA ASN A 44 -11.22 14.74 0.91
C ASN A 44 -9.86 15.02 1.58
N THR A 45 -9.85 15.68 2.74
CA THR A 45 -8.63 15.98 3.49
C THR A 45 -7.97 14.72 4.05
N ARG A 46 -8.75 13.78 4.60
CA ARG A 46 -8.24 12.46 5.04
C ARG A 46 -7.66 11.66 3.90
N LEU A 47 -8.33 11.65 2.74
CA LEU A 47 -7.84 10.97 1.56
C LEU A 47 -6.52 11.58 1.09
N LEU A 48 -6.45 12.91 0.99
CA LEU A 48 -5.23 13.61 0.57
C LEU A 48 -4.03 13.26 1.46
N GLN A 49 -4.22 13.28 2.79
CA GLN A 49 -3.18 12.88 3.75
C GLN A 49 -2.78 11.41 3.62
N SER A 50 -3.76 10.52 3.39
CA SER A 50 -3.50 9.08 3.26
C SER A 50 -2.80 8.76 1.94
N ILE A 51 -3.20 9.42 0.84
CA ILE A 51 -2.58 9.32 -0.49
C ILE A 51 -1.12 9.77 -0.47
N GLN A 52 -0.80 10.89 0.19
CA GLN A 52 0.59 11.35 0.33
C GLN A 52 1.47 10.32 1.05
N ARG A 53 0.93 9.66 2.07
CA ARG A 53 1.66 8.58 2.76
C ARG A 53 1.78 7.33 1.89
N CYS A 54 0.71 6.96 1.18
CA CYS A 54 0.74 5.86 0.20
C CYS A 54 1.76 6.10 -0.90
N GLU A 55 1.87 7.33 -1.42
CA GLU A 55 2.87 7.69 -2.44
C GLU A 55 4.29 7.42 -1.92
N SER A 56 4.60 7.82 -0.68
CA SER A 56 5.90 7.54 -0.08
C SER A 56 6.15 6.04 0.09
N ILE A 57 5.13 5.25 0.46
CA ILE A 57 5.23 3.80 0.61
C ILE A 57 5.44 3.15 -0.76
N LEU A 58 4.56 3.39 -1.72
CA LEU A 58 4.63 2.82 -3.06
C LEU A 58 5.93 3.24 -3.77
N GLY A 59 6.37 4.48 -3.62
CA GLY A 59 7.63 4.96 -4.16
C GLY A 59 8.85 4.29 -3.53
N ARG A 60 8.84 3.99 -2.22
CA ARG A 60 9.89 3.20 -1.57
C ARG A 60 9.89 1.76 -2.08
N VAL A 61 8.73 1.15 -2.13
CA VAL A 61 8.54 -0.23 -2.57
C VAL A 61 8.97 -0.41 -4.03
N LEU A 62 8.64 0.54 -4.91
CA LEU A 62 9.08 0.56 -6.29
C LEU A 62 10.62 0.62 -6.39
N ARG A 63 11.26 1.49 -5.61
CA ARG A 63 12.74 1.56 -5.57
C ARG A 63 13.37 0.26 -5.09
N ASP A 64 12.82 -0.34 -4.03
CA ASP A 64 13.32 -1.61 -3.49
C ASP A 64 13.17 -2.73 -4.53
N LEU A 65 12.02 -2.78 -5.22
CA LEU A 65 11.76 -3.74 -6.31
C LEU A 65 12.74 -3.55 -7.48
N GLU A 66 12.98 -2.30 -7.91
CA GLU A 66 13.94 -2.01 -8.98
C GLU A 66 15.37 -2.44 -8.60
N LEU A 67 15.79 -2.20 -7.37
CA LEU A 67 17.10 -2.65 -6.89
C LEU A 67 17.20 -4.18 -6.87
N TYR A 68 16.13 -4.86 -6.48
CA TYR A 68 16.06 -6.32 -6.48
C TYR A 68 16.11 -6.91 -7.89
N ILE A 69 15.27 -6.42 -8.82
CA ILE A 69 15.27 -6.84 -10.24
C ILE A 69 16.67 -6.70 -10.86
N ASN A 70 17.36 -5.60 -10.54
CA ASN A 70 18.70 -5.33 -11.07
C ASN A 70 19.83 -6.08 -10.33
N GLY A 71 19.52 -6.94 -9.35
CA GLY A 71 20.51 -7.66 -8.54
C GLY A 71 21.40 -6.75 -7.68
N LYS A 72 20.96 -5.52 -7.41
CA LYS A 72 21.72 -4.51 -6.66
C LYS A 72 21.41 -4.51 -5.17
N ALA A 73 20.28 -5.09 -4.77
CA ALA A 73 19.90 -5.26 -3.37
C ALA A 73 19.25 -6.64 -3.16
N PRO A 74 19.34 -7.21 -1.95
CA PRO A 74 18.57 -8.40 -1.60
C PRO A 74 17.06 -8.09 -1.56
N GLU A 75 16.26 -9.14 -1.64
CA GLU A 75 14.81 -9.06 -1.46
C GLU A 75 14.47 -8.47 -0.09
N THR A 76 13.63 -7.44 -0.07
CA THR A 76 13.13 -6.84 1.17
C THR A 76 11.77 -7.41 1.52
N MET A 77 11.39 -7.30 2.79
CA MET A 77 10.10 -7.75 3.28
C MET A 77 8.90 -7.18 2.50
N LEU A 78 8.99 -5.92 2.06
CA LEU A 78 7.94 -5.31 1.23
C LEU A 78 7.91 -5.83 -0.21
N VAL A 79 9.07 -6.20 -0.77
CA VAL A 79 9.16 -6.86 -2.07
C VAL A 79 8.55 -8.26 -1.99
N THR A 80 8.85 -9.03 -0.94
CA THR A 80 8.21 -10.33 -0.69
C THR A 80 6.69 -10.20 -0.63
N LEU A 81 6.19 -9.23 0.14
CA LEU A 81 4.75 -8.97 0.27
C LEU A 81 4.10 -8.63 -1.08
N LEU A 82 4.77 -7.87 -1.94
CA LEU A 82 4.26 -7.59 -3.29
C LEU A 82 4.19 -8.85 -4.15
N ILE A 83 5.26 -9.66 -4.15
CA ILE A 83 5.30 -10.90 -4.91
C ILE A 83 4.15 -11.81 -4.47
N ASP A 84 3.95 -11.95 -3.15
CA ASP A 84 2.84 -12.70 -2.57
C ASP A 84 1.47 -12.12 -2.95
N ALA A 85 1.33 -10.80 -2.95
CA ALA A 85 0.08 -10.09 -3.27
C ALA A 85 -0.33 -10.27 -4.73
N TYR A 86 0.64 -10.37 -5.64
CA TYR A 86 0.39 -10.56 -7.07
C TYR A 86 0.26 -12.04 -7.44
N GLY A 87 0.82 -12.95 -6.64
CA GLY A 87 0.72 -14.40 -6.86
C GLY A 87 1.51 -14.90 -8.07
N TYR A 88 2.36 -14.06 -8.68
CA TYR A 88 3.22 -14.41 -9.80
C TYR A 88 4.56 -13.66 -9.75
N VAL A 89 5.60 -14.25 -10.35
CA VAL A 89 7.01 -13.80 -10.26
C VAL A 89 7.42 -12.82 -11.38
N ASP A 90 6.45 -12.33 -12.16
CA ASP A 90 6.70 -11.36 -13.23
C ASP A 90 6.92 -9.95 -12.65
N MET A 91 8.16 -9.71 -12.22
CA MET A 91 8.55 -8.50 -11.50
C MET A 91 8.40 -7.22 -12.34
N GLU A 92 8.54 -7.31 -13.66
CA GLU A 92 8.33 -6.17 -14.56
C GLU A 92 6.85 -5.77 -14.59
N LYS A 93 5.93 -6.73 -14.60
CA LYS A 93 4.49 -6.41 -14.47
C LYS A 93 4.14 -5.79 -13.12
N ILE A 94 4.73 -6.28 -12.03
CA ILE A 94 4.53 -5.69 -10.70
C ILE A 94 5.02 -4.23 -10.71
N LYS A 95 6.20 -3.99 -11.30
CA LYS A 95 6.76 -2.65 -11.45
C LYS A 95 5.86 -1.73 -12.27
N ASP A 96 5.36 -2.18 -13.42
CA ASP A 96 4.45 -1.42 -14.27
C ASP A 96 3.14 -1.09 -13.54
N SER A 97 2.55 -2.06 -12.84
CA SER A 97 1.38 -1.84 -11.98
C SER A 97 1.64 -0.78 -10.91
N LEU A 98 2.80 -0.83 -10.22
CA LEU A 98 3.16 0.17 -9.21
C LEU A 98 3.32 1.57 -9.82
N LEU A 99 3.94 1.68 -10.99
CA LEU A 99 4.08 2.95 -11.71
C LEU A 99 2.72 3.55 -12.06
N ARG A 100 1.80 2.73 -12.59
CA ARG A 100 0.43 3.14 -12.89
C ARG A 100 -0.33 3.55 -11.63
N ALA A 101 -0.21 2.79 -10.53
CA ALA A 101 -0.83 3.17 -9.26
C ALA A 101 -0.31 4.51 -8.73
N ILE A 102 0.99 4.79 -8.84
CA ILE A 102 1.56 6.10 -8.48
C ILE A 102 1.01 7.21 -9.38
N GLN A 103 0.82 6.96 -10.69
CA GLN A 103 0.14 7.90 -11.59
C GLN A 103 -1.31 8.13 -11.17
N GLY A 104 -2.05 7.08 -10.79
CA GLY A 104 -3.40 7.17 -10.24
C GLY A 104 -3.45 8.03 -8.97
N LEU A 105 -2.50 7.85 -8.05
CA LEU A 105 -2.39 8.70 -6.84
C LEU A 105 -2.23 10.16 -7.23
N ASN A 106 -1.33 10.47 -8.17
CA ASN A 106 -1.11 11.84 -8.62
C ASN A 106 -2.37 12.47 -9.24
N LYS A 107 -3.13 11.72 -10.05
CA LYS A 107 -4.40 12.19 -10.60
C LYS A 107 -5.41 12.51 -9.49
N LEU A 108 -5.52 11.66 -8.48
CA LEU A 108 -6.39 11.90 -7.32
C LEU A 108 -5.94 13.13 -6.50
N VAL A 109 -4.63 13.29 -6.27
CA VAL A 109 -4.09 14.47 -5.58
C VAL A 109 -4.47 15.75 -6.31
N GLU A 110 -4.27 15.78 -7.63
CA GLU A 110 -4.59 16.96 -8.42
C GLU A 110 -6.09 17.25 -8.41
N MET A 111 -6.95 16.23 -8.60
CA MET A 111 -8.40 16.40 -8.49
C MET A 111 -8.81 16.98 -7.12
N LEU A 112 -8.30 16.42 -6.02
CA LEU A 112 -8.63 16.86 -4.66
C LEU A 112 -8.16 18.30 -4.38
N LYS A 113 -6.98 18.70 -4.90
CA LYS A 113 -6.48 20.07 -4.77
C LYS A 113 -7.34 21.10 -5.50
N HIS A 114 -7.90 20.73 -6.66
CA HIS A 114 -8.79 21.61 -7.42
C HIS A 114 -10.17 21.77 -6.76
N GLY A 115 -10.50 20.94 -5.76
CA GLY A 115 -11.71 21.05 -4.95
C GLY A 115 -13.00 20.62 -5.64
N VAL A 116 -12.91 20.16 -6.90
CA VAL A 116 -14.02 19.62 -7.68
C VAL A 116 -13.73 18.15 -7.95
N ILE A 117 -14.65 17.28 -7.53
CA ILE A 117 -14.54 15.85 -7.81
C ILE A 117 -14.99 15.60 -9.24
N ASP A 118 -14.07 15.10 -10.07
CA ASP A 118 -14.35 14.68 -11.44
C ASP A 118 -14.49 13.15 -11.46
N GLU A 119 -15.71 12.66 -11.69
CA GLU A 119 -15.99 11.23 -11.76
C GLU A 119 -15.18 10.52 -12.85
N ARG A 120 -14.79 11.23 -13.92
CA ARG A 120 -13.94 10.67 -14.98
C ARG A 120 -12.54 10.34 -14.48
N VAL A 121 -12.05 11.08 -13.48
CA VAL A 121 -10.77 10.77 -12.83
C VAL A 121 -10.91 9.53 -11.94
N LEU A 122 -12.05 9.33 -11.30
CA LEU A 122 -12.31 8.15 -10.47
C LEU A 122 -12.44 6.85 -11.31
N GLU A 123 -12.87 6.98 -12.56
CA GLU A 123 -12.98 5.89 -13.54
C GLU A 123 -11.72 5.69 -14.40
N ASP A 124 -10.73 6.56 -14.26
CA ASP A 124 -9.47 6.48 -15.01
C ASP A 124 -8.73 5.17 -14.70
N GLU A 125 -8.16 4.54 -15.73
CA GLU A 125 -7.50 3.23 -15.59
C GLU A 125 -6.37 3.21 -14.56
N ASP A 126 -5.63 4.31 -14.41
CA ASP A 126 -4.53 4.38 -13.44
C ASP A 126 -5.06 4.50 -12.00
N VAL A 127 -6.24 5.10 -11.81
CA VAL A 127 -6.95 5.12 -10.51
C VAL A 127 -7.57 3.75 -10.20
N LEU A 128 -8.06 3.03 -11.21
CA LEU A 128 -8.49 1.64 -11.06
C LEU A 128 -7.32 0.71 -10.72
N GLU A 129 -6.17 0.89 -11.37
CA GLU A 129 -4.95 0.14 -11.05
C GLU A 129 -4.45 0.45 -9.64
N LEU A 130 -4.51 1.72 -9.22
CA LEU A 130 -4.23 2.12 -7.84
C LEU A 130 -5.11 1.35 -6.85
N GLU A 131 -6.43 1.32 -7.07
CA GLU A 131 -7.34 0.58 -6.22
C GLU A 131 -6.95 -0.90 -6.15
N SER A 132 -6.64 -1.52 -7.29
CA SER A 132 -6.19 -2.91 -7.36
C SER A 132 -4.92 -3.16 -6.55
N VAL A 133 -3.90 -2.31 -6.74
CA VAL A 133 -2.61 -2.38 -6.02
C VAL A 133 -2.83 -2.25 -4.52
N LEU A 134 -3.57 -1.23 -4.08
CA LEU A 134 -3.81 -1.01 -2.67
C LEU A 134 -4.60 -2.17 -2.05
N SER A 135 -5.59 -2.73 -2.76
CA SER A 135 -6.39 -3.85 -2.29
C SER A 135 -5.54 -5.10 -2.07
N LYS A 136 -4.74 -5.48 -3.08
CA LYS A 136 -3.80 -6.61 -2.98
C LYS A 136 -2.81 -6.43 -1.84
N LEU A 137 -2.25 -5.23 -1.68
CA LEU A 137 -1.34 -4.91 -0.59
C LEU A 137 -2.03 -4.99 0.78
N SER A 138 -3.25 -4.46 0.89
CA SER A 138 -4.05 -4.54 2.12
C SER A 138 -4.28 -6.00 2.55
N ASP A 139 -4.61 -6.87 1.61
CA ASP A 139 -4.82 -8.30 1.86
C ASP A 139 -3.52 -9.00 2.28
N ALA A 140 -2.43 -8.77 1.55
CA ALA A 140 -1.12 -9.37 1.86
C ALA A 140 -0.58 -8.92 3.23
N LEU A 141 -0.68 -7.62 3.53
CA LEU A 141 -0.29 -7.06 4.82
C LEU A 141 -1.14 -7.63 5.95
N SER A 142 -2.47 -7.70 5.78
CA SER A 142 -3.37 -8.25 6.79
C SER A 142 -3.05 -9.72 7.10
N LYS A 143 -2.75 -10.50 6.05
CA LYS A 143 -2.30 -11.88 6.20
C LYS A 143 -0.97 -11.97 6.96
N ARG A 144 -0.01 -11.12 6.65
CA ARG A 144 1.30 -11.09 7.33
C ARG A 144 1.20 -10.67 8.79
N VAL A 145 0.38 -9.66 9.11
CA VAL A 145 0.08 -9.28 10.50
C VAL A 145 -0.47 -10.47 11.28
N GLY A 146 -1.42 -11.22 10.70
CA GLY A 146 -1.99 -12.42 11.32
C GLY A 146 -0.95 -13.53 11.55
N GLN A 147 -0.03 -13.73 10.60
CA GLN A 147 1.06 -14.70 10.72
C GLN A 147 2.02 -14.32 11.85
N ILE A 148 2.55 -13.09 11.85
CA ILE A 148 3.50 -12.64 12.88
C ILE A 148 2.83 -12.68 14.27
N ALA A 149 1.58 -12.25 14.39
CA ALA A 149 0.84 -12.34 15.64
C ALA A 149 0.73 -13.80 16.12
N SER A 150 0.36 -14.73 15.24
CA SER A 150 0.27 -16.16 15.58
C SER A 150 1.63 -16.73 16.02
N GLU A 151 2.72 -16.31 15.39
CA GLU A 151 4.09 -16.70 15.75
C GLU A 151 4.54 -16.14 17.10
N ILE A 152 4.02 -14.98 17.53
CA ILE A 152 4.32 -14.38 18.84
C ILE A 152 3.49 -15.07 19.94
N TYR A 153 2.22 -15.38 19.68
CA TYR A 153 1.30 -15.96 20.68
C TYR A 153 1.41 -17.48 20.83
N THR A 154 2.20 -18.17 19.98
CA THR A 154 2.46 -19.61 20.12
C THR A 154 3.61 -19.94 21.09
N PHE A 155 4.12 -18.94 21.83
CA PHE A 155 5.10 -19.08 22.91
C PHE A 155 4.48 -19.05 24.31
#